data_AF-L1LD04-F1
#
_entry.id   AF-L1LD04-F1
#
_cell.length_a   1.000
_cell.length_b   1.000
_cell.length_c   1.000
_cell.angle_alpha   90.00
_cell.angle_beta   90.00
_cell.angle_gamma   90.00
#
_symmetry.space_group_name_H-M   'P 1'
#
loop_
_entity.id
_entity.type
_entity.pdbx_description
1 polymer ?
#
loop_
_entity_poly.entity_id
_entity_poly.type
_entity_poly.pdbx_seq_one_letter_code
_entity_poly.pdbx_strand_id
1 'polypeptide(L)'
;MSAGVLTLNVQCQGSCTCNKADNSIPGLKAEKKTSIDNAVGFVSYTHSSKNSFTLKGVLYGGDTLGEDNGEDIEGVTKVSVYYWDGDENKPLVIEVVKRDSPHEPEYFYKHDQDEEEAKGDATIWRHHGYSGGTSLQDRLDDRNASINNVLPLDLERPNKPFNFSSSLSKNVTIELVHDSKPPPGSEYVSTAYKINGIDRDTRISRIEYQKQKIKDIIIPTGGQINGIRFYSSTSISPVPIMINFDVKGGDSKWYYSTDKSGTKWAEHDDGSTFYGGDGNGVRKLLPTS
;
A
#
# COMPACT_ATOMS: atom_id res chain seq x y z
N MET A 1 17.78 30.32 21.71
CA MET A 1 17.96 28.86 21.87
C MET A 1 18.34 28.33 20.51
N SER A 2 19.46 27.60 20.35
CA SER A 2 19.77 27.05 19.03
C SER A 2 18.74 25.99 18.67
N ALA A 3 18.23 26.04 17.45
CA ALA A 3 17.47 24.90 16.92
C ALA A 3 18.44 23.70 16.89
N GLY A 4 18.01 22.56 17.43
CA GLY A 4 18.81 21.34 17.25
C GLY A 4 18.72 20.87 15.79
N VAL A 5 19.63 19.98 15.39
CA VAL A 5 19.75 19.48 14.02
C VAL A 5 19.52 17.97 13.99
N LEU A 6 18.71 17.49 13.06
CA LEU A 6 18.37 16.08 12.88
C LEU A 6 18.89 15.56 11.54
N THR A 7 19.75 14.54 11.55
CA THR A 7 20.03 13.72 10.37
C THR A 7 19.15 12.49 10.40
N LEU A 8 18.26 12.36 9.42
CA LEU A 8 17.30 11.27 9.37
C LEU A 8 17.96 10.00 8.83
N ASN A 9 17.72 8.87 9.49
CA ASN A 9 18.06 7.54 8.99
C ASN A 9 16.81 6.86 8.42
N VAL A 10 16.77 6.69 7.10
CA VAL A 10 15.65 6.08 6.37
C VAL A 10 15.77 4.57 6.25
N GLN A 11 16.86 3.96 6.72
CA GLN A 11 17.12 2.52 6.69
C GLN A 11 16.85 1.85 8.05
N CYS A 12 15.76 2.23 8.74
CA CYS A 12 15.46 1.69 10.06
C CYS A 12 15.09 0.19 10.01
N GLN A 13 15.99 -0.68 10.45
CA GLN A 13 15.75 -2.12 10.60
C GLN A 13 15.01 -2.45 11.92
N GLY A 14 13.79 -1.96 12.08
CA GLY A 14 12.88 -2.39 13.16
C GLY A 14 12.91 -1.58 14.46
N SER A 15 13.95 -0.78 14.73
CA SER A 15 13.88 0.27 15.74
C SER A 15 14.66 1.51 15.30
N CYS A 16 13.97 2.60 14.98
CA CYS A 16 14.61 3.92 14.90
C CYS A 16 14.93 4.37 16.34
N THR A 17 16.02 3.89 16.92
CA THR A 17 16.53 4.47 18.16
C THR A 17 17.28 5.74 17.82
N CYS A 18 16.71 6.91 18.12
CA CYS A 18 17.51 8.12 18.20
C CYS A 18 18.55 7.87 19.30
N ASN A 19 19.81 7.66 18.93
CA ASN A 19 20.86 7.45 19.90
C ASN A 19 20.87 8.67 20.83
N LYS A 20 20.70 8.44 22.13
CA LYS A 20 20.61 9.52 23.14
C LYS A 20 21.81 10.46 23.13
N ALA A 21 22.95 10.00 22.60
CA ALA A 21 24.17 10.80 22.45
C ALA A 21 24.02 11.94 21.42
N ASP A 22 23.13 11.80 20.43
CA ASP A 22 22.89 12.81 19.37
C ASP A 22 21.61 13.63 19.58
N ASN A 23 20.87 13.38 20.67
CA ASN A 23 19.62 14.09 21.01
C ASN A 23 19.89 15.52 21.54
N SER A 24 20.59 16.31 20.74
CA SER A 24 20.77 17.75 20.93
C SER A 24 19.47 18.54 20.77
N ILE A 25 18.39 17.92 20.26
CA ILE A 25 17.08 18.54 20.09
C ILE A 25 16.24 18.31 21.36
N PRO A 26 16.00 19.34 22.18
CA PRO A 26 15.23 19.18 23.41
C PRO A 26 13.77 18.84 23.10
N GLY A 27 13.29 17.72 23.66
CA GLY A 27 11.89 17.30 23.54
C GLY A 27 11.53 16.58 22.24
N LEU A 28 12.53 16.15 21.45
CA LEU A 28 12.29 15.28 20.29
C LEU A 28 11.72 13.94 20.74
N LYS A 29 10.63 13.52 20.09
CA LYS A 29 9.98 12.23 20.27
C LYS A 29 10.05 11.44 18.97
N ALA A 30 10.38 10.16 19.06
CA ALA A 30 10.30 9.22 17.95
C ALA A 30 9.19 8.21 18.22
N GLU A 31 8.40 7.87 17.21
CA GLU A 31 7.28 6.93 17.29
C GLU A 31 7.17 6.12 16.00
N LYS A 32 6.91 4.81 16.12
CA LYS A 32 6.44 3.97 15.01
C LYS A 32 4.92 3.90 15.06
N LYS A 33 4.24 4.22 13.96
CA LYS A 33 2.79 4.07 13.82
C LYS A 33 2.49 2.97 12.81
N THR A 34 1.72 1.97 13.25
CA THR A 34 1.22 0.87 12.40
C THR A 34 -0.22 1.09 11.94
N SER A 35 -0.85 2.18 12.39
CA SER A 35 -2.16 2.64 11.97
C SER A 35 -2.02 4.12 11.68
N ILE A 36 -2.15 4.48 10.40
CA ILE A 36 -2.01 5.85 9.93
C ILE A 36 -3.38 6.32 9.49
N ASP A 37 -3.79 7.49 9.97
CA ASP A 37 -5.04 8.09 9.56
C ASP A 37 -5.03 8.33 8.04
N ASN A 38 -6.03 7.78 7.35
CA ASN A 38 -6.18 7.87 5.89
C ASN A 38 -5.08 7.17 5.07
N ALA A 39 -4.31 6.24 5.64
CA ALA A 39 -3.39 5.39 4.89
C ALA A 39 -3.40 3.95 5.41
N VAL A 40 -3.84 3.02 4.57
CA VAL A 40 -4.04 1.60 4.89
C VAL A 40 -2.92 0.76 4.29
N GLY A 41 -2.38 -0.17 5.11
CA GLY A 41 -1.31 -1.07 4.67
C GLY A 41 0.09 -0.44 4.70
N PHE A 42 0.26 0.63 5.46
CA PHE A 42 1.53 1.32 5.59
C PHE A 42 1.88 1.52 7.07
N VAL A 43 3.17 1.68 7.32
CA VAL A 43 3.70 2.09 8.63
C VAL A 43 4.47 3.39 8.48
N SER A 44 4.57 4.16 9.56
CA SER A 44 5.39 5.36 9.56
C SER A 44 6.31 5.42 10.77
N TYR A 45 7.48 5.99 10.55
CA TYR A 45 8.45 6.33 11.60
C TYR A 45 8.52 7.84 11.69
N THR A 46 8.00 8.40 12.77
CA THR A 46 7.81 9.84 12.95
C THR A 46 8.73 10.38 14.02
N HIS A 47 9.46 11.44 13.70
CA HIS A 47 10.13 12.30 14.66
C HIS A 47 9.33 13.60 14.82
N SER A 48 9.04 14.01 16.04
CA SER A 48 8.27 15.23 16.32
C SER A 48 8.79 15.96 17.54
N SER A 49 8.64 17.29 17.55
CA SER A 49 9.03 18.14 18.68
C SER A 49 8.09 19.33 18.81
N LYS A 50 7.90 19.82 20.04
CA LYS A 50 7.19 21.08 20.29
C LYS A 50 7.99 22.29 19.81
N ASN A 51 9.32 22.15 19.78
CA ASN A 51 10.23 23.15 19.25
C ASN A 51 10.65 22.74 17.83
N SER A 52 10.78 23.72 16.94
CA SER A 52 11.32 23.49 15.61
C SER A 52 12.78 23.04 15.70
N PHE A 53 13.16 22.20 14.75
CA PHE A 53 14.54 21.77 14.51
C PHE A 53 14.85 21.93 13.02
N THR A 54 16.13 21.81 12.69
CA THR A 54 16.58 21.75 11.29
C THR A 54 16.72 20.29 10.89
N LEU A 55 16.07 19.88 9.81
CA LEU A 55 16.27 18.57 9.19
C LEU A 55 17.43 18.69 8.19
N LYS A 56 18.45 17.86 8.35
CA LYS A 56 19.55 17.80 7.37
C LYS A 56 19.01 17.35 6.02
N GLY A 57 19.39 18.07 4.96
CA GLY A 57 19.03 17.65 3.62
C GLY A 57 19.86 16.47 3.12
N VAL A 58 21.06 16.25 3.67
CA VAL A 58 21.81 14.99 3.49
C VAL A 58 21.39 13.99 4.58
N LEU A 59 20.83 12.87 4.14
CA LEU A 59 20.34 11.78 4.98
C LEU A 59 21.47 10.81 5.37
N TYR A 60 21.22 10.00 6.38
CA TYR A 60 22.12 8.88 6.69
C TYR A 60 22.17 7.91 5.51
N GLY A 61 23.38 7.52 5.10
CA GLY A 61 23.60 6.70 3.91
C GLY A 61 23.90 7.48 2.63
N GLY A 62 23.84 8.82 2.66
CA GLY A 62 24.26 9.68 1.55
C GLY A 62 23.15 10.13 0.61
N ASP A 63 21.93 9.60 0.77
CA ASP A 63 20.73 10.13 0.09
C ASP A 63 20.53 11.63 0.39
N THR A 64 19.92 12.37 -0.53
CA THR A 64 19.68 13.81 -0.38
C THR A 64 18.20 14.19 -0.56
N LEU A 65 17.76 15.23 0.13
CA LEU A 65 16.43 15.84 -0.01
C LEU A 65 16.49 16.98 -1.04
N GLY A 66 15.69 16.89 -2.09
CA GLY A 66 15.64 17.91 -3.14
C GLY A 66 16.82 17.83 -4.13
N GLU A 67 16.72 18.61 -5.22
CA GLU A 67 17.72 18.59 -6.30
C GLU A 67 18.97 19.42 -5.97
N ASP A 68 18.89 20.30 -4.97
CA ASP A 68 19.92 21.28 -4.61
C ASP A 68 20.96 20.71 -3.63
N ASN A 69 21.47 19.51 -3.89
CA ASN A 69 22.49 18.83 -3.08
C ASN A 69 22.12 18.64 -1.60
N GLY A 70 20.83 18.49 -1.27
CA GLY A 70 20.41 18.24 0.11
C GLY A 70 20.50 19.48 1.00
N GLU A 71 19.90 20.60 0.57
CA GLU A 71 19.73 21.77 1.43
C GLU A 71 18.98 21.41 2.73
N ASP A 72 19.47 21.95 3.85
CA ASP A 72 18.85 21.76 5.14
C ASP A 72 17.47 22.43 5.20
N ILE A 73 16.49 21.75 5.80
CA ILE A 73 15.13 22.25 5.94
C ILE A 73 14.95 22.79 7.35
N GLU A 74 14.80 24.11 7.47
CA GLU A 74 14.57 24.77 8.75
C GLU A 74 13.09 24.75 9.18
N GLY A 75 12.84 25.08 10.45
CA GLY A 75 11.48 25.26 10.96
C GLY A 75 10.67 23.97 11.13
N VAL A 76 11.28 22.79 10.97
CA VAL A 76 10.61 21.49 11.01
C VAL A 76 10.12 21.17 12.42
N THR A 77 8.87 20.75 12.54
CA THR A 77 8.26 20.32 13.81
C THR A 77 7.95 18.83 13.84
N LYS A 78 7.73 18.23 12.66
CA LYS A 78 7.48 16.81 12.50
C LYS A 78 8.05 16.35 11.15
N VAL A 79 8.68 15.19 11.14
CA VAL A 79 9.07 14.47 9.93
C VAL A 79 8.62 13.02 10.06
N SER A 80 8.01 12.46 9.01
CA SER A 80 7.55 11.07 8.97
C SER A 80 8.13 10.39 7.75
N VAL A 81 8.66 9.17 7.91
CA VAL A 81 9.05 8.30 6.80
C VAL A 81 8.05 7.17 6.70
N TYR A 82 7.50 6.96 5.51
CA TYR A 82 6.46 5.96 5.27
C TYR A 82 7.01 4.74 4.53
N TYR A 83 6.54 3.57 4.93
CA TYR A 83 6.93 2.27 4.38
C TYR A 83 5.69 1.41 4.17
N TRP A 84 5.77 0.48 3.22
CA TRP A 84 4.77 -0.57 3.08
C TRP A 84 4.88 -1.57 4.24
N ASP A 85 3.75 -1.98 4.81
CA ASP A 85 3.74 -2.94 5.93
C ASP A 85 4.15 -4.36 5.53
N GLY A 86 4.28 -4.65 4.24
CA GLY A 86 4.85 -5.89 3.71
C GLY A 86 6.38 -5.86 3.49
N ASP A 87 7.01 -4.68 3.45
CA ASP A 87 8.47 -4.52 3.38
C ASP A 87 8.90 -3.16 3.94
N GLU A 88 9.32 -3.15 5.21
CA GLU A 88 9.77 -1.94 5.90
C GLU A 88 11.23 -1.54 5.56
N ASN A 89 11.91 -2.23 4.63
CA ASN A 89 13.28 -1.89 4.24
C ASN A 89 13.34 -0.87 3.09
N LYS A 90 12.20 -0.59 2.45
CA LYS A 90 12.11 0.28 1.28
C LYS A 90 11.24 1.50 1.60
N PRO A 91 11.85 2.63 1.99
CA PRO A 91 11.11 3.83 2.31
C PRO A 91 10.49 4.41 1.03
N LEU A 92 9.26 4.90 1.13
CA LEU A 92 8.47 5.33 -0.02
C LEU A 92 8.38 6.85 -0.13
N VAL A 93 7.99 7.49 0.97
CA VAL A 93 7.69 8.93 1.05
C VAL A 93 8.21 9.48 2.36
N ILE A 94 8.77 10.69 2.33
CA ILE A 94 9.03 11.51 3.51
C ILE A 94 8.02 12.66 3.53
N GLU A 95 7.36 12.86 4.66
CA GLU A 95 6.50 14.01 4.95
C GLU A 95 7.20 14.92 5.95
N VAL A 96 7.29 16.21 5.64
CA VAL A 96 7.88 17.24 6.49
C VAL A 96 6.83 18.28 6.83
N VAL A 97 6.61 18.53 8.12
CA VAL A 97 5.69 19.56 8.63
C VAL A 97 6.49 20.66 9.31
N LYS A 98 6.36 21.88 8.80
CA LYS A 98 7.01 23.07 9.35
C LYS A 98 6.08 23.81 10.32
N ARG A 99 6.67 24.62 11.20
CA ARG A 99 5.94 25.38 12.24
C ARG A 99 5.01 26.43 11.63
N ASP A 100 5.48 27.11 10.60
CA ASP A 100 4.80 28.21 9.92
C ASP A 100 3.68 27.73 8.98
N SER A 101 3.75 26.48 8.52
CA SER A 101 2.77 25.85 7.62
C SER A 101 2.33 24.44 8.09
N PRO A 102 1.73 24.30 9.29
CA PRO A 102 1.43 23.00 9.88
C PRO A 102 0.36 22.20 9.12
N HIS A 103 -0.38 22.84 8.21
CA HIS A 103 -1.44 22.24 7.40
C HIS A 103 -1.04 22.01 5.93
N GLU A 104 0.19 22.36 5.57
CA GLU A 104 0.71 22.22 4.21
C GLU A 104 2.01 21.41 4.24
N PRO A 105 1.94 20.10 4.58
CA PRO A 105 3.12 19.25 4.62
C PRO A 105 3.81 19.19 3.26
N GLU A 106 5.14 19.27 3.28
CA GLU A 106 5.99 19.02 2.13
C GLU A 106 6.25 17.51 2.01
N TYR A 107 6.18 17.00 0.79
CA TYR A 107 6.45 15.59 0.52
C TYR A 107 7.69 15.43 -0.35
N PHE A 108 8.50 14.43 -0.02
CA PHE A 108 9.65 14.02 -0.80
C PHE A 108 9.49 12.55 -1.19
N TYR A 109 9.63 12.25 -2.48
CA TYR A 109 9.43 10.90 -3.00
C TYR A 109 10.77 10.24 -3.32
N LYS A 110 10.89 8.98 -2.90
CA LYS A 110 11.97 8.12 -3.40
C LYS A 110 11.57 7.62 -4.77
N HIS A 111 12.40 7.78 -5.78
CA HIS A 111 12.19 7.17 -7.09
C HIS A 111 13.09 5.96 -7.28
N ASP A 112 12.59 4.96 -8.00
CA ASP A 112 13.38 3.85 -8.50
C ASP A 112 14.33 4.34 -9.61
N GLN A 113 15.46 3.64 -9.80
CA GLN A 113 16.48 4.03 -10.78
C GLN A 113 15.95 3.99 -12.22
N ASP A 114 14.95 3.14 -12.48
CA ASP A 114 14.34 2.98 -13.81
C ASP A 114 13.23 4.01 -14.10
N GLU A 115 12.92 4.91 -13.16
CA GLU A 115 11.95 5.99 -13.34
C GLU A 115 12.55 7.21 -14.06
N GLU A 116 11.81 7.78 -15.00
CA GLU A 116 12.18 9.05 -15.67
C GLU A 116 12.37 10.19 -14.64
N GLU A 117 11.55 10.20 -13.59
CA GLU A 117 11.56 11.17 -12.49
C GLU A 117 12.84 11.10 -11.65
N ALA A 118 13.52 9.95 -11.61
CA ALA A 118 14.81 9.83 -10.94
C ALA A 118 15.91 10.62 -11.67
N LYS A 119 15.73 10.93 -12.97
CA LYS A 119 16.75 11.60 -13.82
C LYS A 119 18.12 10.91 -13.72
N GLY A 120 18.13 9.58 -13.57
CA GLY A 120 19.34 8.77 -13.44
C GLY A 120 19.98 8.73 -12.04
N ASP A 121 19.36 9.34 -11.02
CA ASP A 121 19.86 9.30 -9.65
C ASP A 121 18.75 8.98 -8.65
N ALA A 122 18.68 7.70 -8.25
CA ALA A 122 17.74 7.22 -7.25
C ALA A 122 18.08 7.66 -5.82
N THR A 123 19.28 8.21 -5.56
CA THR A 123 19.67 8.68 -4.21
C THR A 123 19.00 10.01 -3.82
N ILE A 124 18.43 10.72 -4.80
CA ILE A 124 17.75 12.00 -4.59
C ILE A 124 16.26 11.77 -4.29
N TRP A 125 15.82 12.26 -3.14
CA TRP A 125 14.42 12.35 -2.77
C TRP A 125 13.80 13.61 -3.38
N ARG A 126 13.02 13.46 -4.45
CA ARG A 126 12.48 14.59 -5.22
C ARG A 126 11.40 15.30 -4.42
N HIS A 127 11.45 16.62 -4.37
CA HIS A 127 10.46 17.44 -3.67
C HIS A 127 9.18 17.57 -4.51
N HIS A 128 8.04 17.22 -3.94
CA HIS A 128 6.72 17.33 -4.58
C HIS A 128 5.83 18.42 -3.96
N GLY A 129 6.29 19.09 -2.91
CA GLY A 129 5.54 20.12 -2.19
C GLY A 129 4.21 19.61 -1.61
N TYR A 130 3.41 20.55 -1.14
CA TYR A 130 2.03 20.28 -0.77
C TYR A 130 1.13 20.34 -2.02
N SER A 131 0.50 19.22 -2.39
CA SER A 131 -0.61 19.25 -3.35
C SER A 131 -1.89 18.81 -2.66
N GLY A 132 -2.74 19.77 -2.29
CA GLY A 132 -4.00 19.52 -1.60
C GLY A 132 -5.00 18.63 -2.37
N GLY A 133 -4.68 18.25 -3.62
CA GLY A 133 -5.48 17.34 -4.45
C GLY A 133 -5.10 15.86 -4.37
N THR A 134 -3.91 15.49 -3.88
CA THR A 134 -3.46 14.09 -3.83
C THR A 134 -3.41 13.60 -2.38
N SER A 135 -4.25 12.61 -2.06
CA SER A 135 -4.33 12.03 -0.72
C SER A 135 -3.04 11.28 -0.36
N LEU A 136 -2.72 11.18 0.94
CA LEU A 136 -1.56 10.42 1.40
C LEU A 136 -1.61 8.96 0.91
N GLN A 137 -2.79 8.35 0.93
CA GLN A 137 -3.02 7.00 0.41
C GLN A 137 -2.58 6.86 -1.05
N ASP A 138 -2.99 7.78 -1.93
CA ASP A 138 -2.65 7.73 -3.36
C ASP A 138 -1.15 7.87 -3.58
N ARG A 139 -0.47 8.75 -2.81
CA ARG A 139 0.99 8.92 -2.88
C ARG A 139 1.71 7.63 -2.49
N LEU A 140 1.28 7.03 -1.40
CA LEU A 140 1.88 5.79 -0.90
C LEU A 140 1.62 4.62 -1.85
N ASP A 141 0.41 4.51 -2.41
CA ASP A 141 0.09 3.48 -3.39
C ASP A 141 0.87 3.66 -4.69
N ASP A 142 1.04 4.89 -5.18
CA ASP A 142 1.86 5.22 -6.36
C ASP A 142 3.31 4.79 -6.14
N ARG A 143 3.91 5.24 -5.03
CA ARG A 143 5.30 4.90 -4.70
C ARG A 143 5.49 3.41 -4.43
N ASN A 144 4.52 2.74 -3.81
CA ASN A 144 4.58 1.30 -3.55
C ASN A 144 4.45 0.49 -4.84
N ALA A 145 3.63 0.94 -5.79
CA ALA A 145 3.56 0.35 -7.12
C ALA A 145 4.91 0.44 -7.83
N SER A 146 5.55 1.60 -7.85
CA SER A 146 6.85 1.77 -8.52
C SER A 146 8.01 1.03 -7.85
N ILE A 147 8.10 1.06 -6.51
CA ILE A 147 9.26 0.52 -5.75
C ILE A 147 9.11 -0.96 -5.40
N ASN A 148 7.89 -1.41 -5.08
CA ASN A 148 7.63 -2.77 -4.61
C ASN A 148 6.85 -3.63 -5.61
N ASN A 149 6.45 -3.04 -6.74
CA ASN A 149 5.69 -3.71 -7.79
C ASN A 149 4.43 -4.41 -7.24
N VAL A 150 3.68 -3.68 -6.41
CA VAL A 150 2.48 -4.17 -5.71
C VAL A 150 1.34 -3.15 -5.77
N LEU A 151 0.09 -3.63 -5.78
CA LEU A 151 -1.12 -2.79 -5.85
C LEU A 151 -2.17 -3.15 -4.80
N PRO A 152 -2.97 -2.20 -4.31
CA PRO A 152 -4.12 -2.55 -3.50
C PRO A 152 -5.27 -3.11 -4.37
N LEU A 153 -6.01 -4.06 -3.81
CA LEU A 153 -7.27 -4.56 -4.35
C LEU A 153 -8.43 -4.07 -3.48
N ASP A 154 -9.24 -3.16 -4.01
CA ASP A 154 -10.47 -2.67 -3.37
C ASP A 154 -11.66 -3.56 -3.78
N LEU A 155 -12.25 -4.28 -2.83
CA LEU A 155 -13.36 -5.20 -3.12
C LEU A 155 -14.63 -4.48 -3.59
N GLU A 156 -14.83 -3.21 -3.22
CA GLU A 156 -15.99 -2.43 -3.64
C GLU A 156 -15.83 -1.93 -5.07
N ARG A 157 -14.59 -1.57 -5.45
CA ARG A 157 -14.27 -1.04 -6.77
C ARG A 157 -12.95 -1.62 -7.30
N PRO A 158 -12.93 -2.90 -7.72
CA PRO A 158 -11.67 -3.59 -8.04
C PRO A 158 -10.92 -2.99 -9.21
N ASN A 159 -11.64 -2.40 -10.16
CA ASN A 159 -11.12 -1.74 -11.35
C ASN A 159 -11.14 -0.20 -11.23
N LYS A 160 -11.11 0.36 -10.02
CA LYS A 160 -10.99 1.81 -9.86
C LYS A 160 -9.66 2.27 -10.49
N PRO A 161 -9.65 3.37 -11.27
CA PRO A 161 -8.40 3.93 -11.75
C PRO A 161 -7.59 4.42 -10.54
N PHE A 162 -6.28 4.20 -10.60
CA PHE A 162 -5.34 4.73 -9.62
C PHE A 162 -4.88 6.14 -10.02
N ASN A 163 -4.65 7.01 -9.04
CA ASN A 163 -4.10 8.35 -9.27
C ASN A 163 -2.57 8.30 -9.28
N PHE A 164 -2.01 7.43 -10.12
CA PHE A 164 -0.58 7.22 -10.23
C PHE A 164 0.06 8.24 -11.16
N SER A 165 1.17 8.81 -10.69
CA SER A 165 1.87 9.88 -11.38
C SER A 165 3.23 9.46 -11.91
N SER A 166 3.82 8.38 -11.37
CA SER A 166 5.13 7.87 -11.78
C SER A 166 5.09 7.23 -13.17
N SER A 167 6.17 7.44 -13.93
CA SER A 167 6.39 6.87 -15.26
C SER A 167 6.24 5.35 -15.31
N LEU A 168 6.63 4.64 -14.23
CA LEU A 168 6.51 3.18 -14.12
C LEU A 168 5.09 2.73 -13.76
N SER A 169 4.42 3.42 -12.85
CA SER A 169 3.13 3.00 -12.29
C SER A 169 1.91 3.49 -13.08
N LYS A 170 2.02 4.55 -13.90
CA LYS A 170 0.87 5.21 -14.57
C LYS A 170 -0.01 4.29 -15.43
N ASN A 171 0.55 3.18 -15.94
CA ASN A 171 -0.18 2.21 -16.77
C ASN A 171 -0.68 0.99 -15.98
N VAL A 172 -0.37 0.94 -14.69
CA VAL A 172 -0.67 -0.19 -13.84
C VAL A 172 -2.14 -0.16 -13.44
N THR A 173 -2.88 -1.23 -13.74
CA THR A 173 -4.34 -1.28 -13.56
C THR A 173 -4.83 -2.68 -13.19
N ILE A 174 -6.04 -2.73 -12.65
CA ILE A 174 -6.83 -3.96 -12.52
C ILE A 174 -7.99 -3.84 -13.51
N GLU A 175 -8.03 -4.70 -14.51
CA GLU A 175 -9.02 -4.64 -15.59
C GLU A 175 -10.06 -5.74 -15.47
N LEU A 176 -11.31 -5.37 -15.75
CA LEU A 176 -12.41 -6.31 -15.87
C LEU A 176 -12.24 -7.18 -17.12
N VAL A 177 -12.44 -8.49 -16.96
CA VAL A 177 -12.46 -9.47 -18.06
C VAL A 177 -13.92 -9.71 -18.46
N HIS A 178 -14.28 -9.31 -19.67
CA HIS A 178 -15.69 -9.23 -20.13
C HIS A 178 -16.40 -10.59 -20.38
N ASP A 179 -15.71 -11.72 -20.26
CA ASP A 179 -16.24 -13.05 -20.61
C ASP A 179 -16.36 -14.01 -19.40
N SER A 180 -17.02 -13.57 -18.33
CA SER A 180 -17.30 -14.45 -17.19
C SER A 180 -18.67 -15.10 -17.33
N LYS A 181 -18.69 -16.37 -17.76
CA LYS A 181 -19.91 -17.20 -17.69
C LYS A 181 -20.23 -17.49 -16.22
N PRO A 182 -21.48 -17.34 -15.77
CA PRO A 182 -21.86 -17.75 -14.42
C PRO A 182 -21.65 -19.26 -14.25
N PRO A 183 -21.38 -19.74 -13.03
CA PRO A 183 -21.29 -21.17 -12.78
C PRO A 183 -22.59 -21.88 -13.17
N PRO A 184 -22.54 -23.00 -13.92
CA PRO A 184 -23.72 -23.73 -14.33
C PRO A 184 -24.62 -24.07 -13.14
N GLY A 185 -25.93 -23.82 -13.28
CA GLY A 185 -26.92 -24.15 -12.25
C GLY A 185 -26.91 -23.21 -11.02
N SER A 186 -26.25 -22.06 -11.10
CA SER A 186 -26.20 -21.08 -10.01
C SER A 186 -26.80 -19.73 -10.40
N GLU A 187 -27.29 -19.00 -9.39
CA GLU A 187 -27.74 -17.61 -9.51
C GLU A 187 -26.60 -16.61 -9.27
N TYR A 188 -25.37 -17.09 -9.05
CA TYR A 188 -24.23 -16.23 -8.77
C TYR A 188 -23.70 -15.59 -10.05
N VAL A 189 -23.31 -14.32 -9.92
CA VAL A 189 -22.53 -13.63 -10.93
C VAL A 189 -21.06 -13.90 -10.66
N SER A 190 -20.35 -14.42 -11.66
CA SER A 190 -18.90 -14.47 -11.64
C SER A 190 -18.37 -13.22 -12.33
N THR A 191 -17.34 -12.59 -11.77
CA THR A 191 -16.67 -11.44 -12.37
C THR A 191 -15.18 -11.66 -12.27
N ALA A 192 -14.49 -11.67 -13.41
CA ALA A 192 -13.06 -11.92 -13.46
C ALA A 192 -12.30 -10.62 -13.73
N TYR A 193 -11.12 -10.51 -13.14
CA TYR A 193 -10.20 -9.39 -13.27
C TYR A 193 -8.80 -9.91 -13.60
N LYS A 194 -8.03 -9.10 -14.34
CA LYS A 194 -6.60 -9.33 -14.56
C LYS A 194 -5.82 -8.11 -14.05
N ILE A 195 -4.59 -8.35 -13.61
CA ILE A 195 -3.66 -7.28 -13.24
C ILE A 195 -2.82 -6.96 -14.48
N ASN A 196 -2.84 -5.72 -14.93
CA ASN A 196 -1.88 -5.22 -15.91
C ASN A 196 -0.81 -4.44 -15.14
N GLY A 197 0.33 -5.09 -14.95
CA GLY A 197 1.44 -4.62 -14.14
C GLY A 197 2.49 -3.78 -14.86
N ILE A 198 3.50 -3.34 -14.12
CA ILE A 198 4.76 -2.78 -14.67
C ILE A 198 5.46 -3.87 -15.49
N ASP A 199 5.46 -5.07 -14.94
CA ASP A 199 5.94 -6.30 -15.55
C ASP A 199 4.90 -7.43 -15.37
N ARG A 200 5.32 -8.67 -15.63
CA ARG A 200 4.47 -9.84 -15.43
C ARG A 200 4.41 -10.28 -13.95
N ASP A 201 5.10 -9.64 -13.04
CA ASP A 201 5.22 -10.07 -11.64
C ASP A 201 4.60 -9.06 -10.65
N THR A 202 3.80 -8.10 -11.12
CA THR A 202 3.03 -7.22 -10.23
C THR A 202 2.11 -8.01 -9.31
N ARG A 203 2.18 -7.74 -8.01
CA ARG A 203 1.45 -8.44 -6.95
C ARG A 203 0.38 -7.56 -6.31
N ILE A 204 -0.37 -8.12 -5.37
CA ILE A 204 -1.32 -7.37 -4.54
C ILE A 204 -0.62 -7.01 -3.21
N SER A 205 -0.67 -5.75 -2.79
CA SER A 205 -0.09 -5.25 -1.53
C SER A 205 -1.03 -5.47 -0.35
N ARG A 206 -2.33 -5.27 -0.57
CA ARG A 206 -3.39 -5.42 0.42
C ARG A 206 -4.73 -5.64 -0.28
N ILE A 207 -5.66 -6.21 0.46
CA ILE A 207 -7.07 -6.26 0.08
C ILE A 207 -7.83 -5.36 1.04
N GLU A 208 -8.66 -4.47 0.51
CA GLU A 208 -9.42 -3.51 1.29
C GLU A 208 -10.91 -3.53 0.97
N TYR A 209 -11.71 -3.22 1.99
CA TYR A 209 -13.14 -2.98 1.86
C TYR A 209 -13.53 -1.82 2.79
N GLN A 210 -14.30 -0.84 2.29
CA GLN A 210 -14.68 0.35 3.05
C GLN A 210 -13.48 1.07 3.70
N LYS A 211 -12.34 1.14 2.98
CA LYS A 211 -11.08 1.71 3.47
C LYS A 211 -10.50 1.00 4.71
N GLN A 212 -10.80 -0.28 4.89
CA GLN A 212 -10.20 -1.12 5.93
C GLN A 212 -9.49 -2.32 5.29
N LYS A 213 -8.29 -2.63 5.79
CA LYS A 213 -7.52 -3.81 5.36
C LYS A 213 -8.21 -5.08 5.85
N ILE A 214 -8.50 -6.00 4.94
CA ILE A 214 -8.98 -7.35 5.27
C ILE A 214 -7.76 -8.22 5.61
N LYS A 215 -7.71 -8.70 6.86
CA LYS A 215 -6.58 -9.49 7.37
C LYS A 215 -6.76 -11.00 7.17
N ASP A 216 -8.00 -11.44 7.01
CA ASP A 216 -8.36 -12.84 6.94
C ASP A 216 -8.05 -13.48 5.56
N ILE A 217 -7.83 -12.65 4.54
CA ILE A 217 -7.44 -13.11 3.21
C ILE A 217 -5.92 -13.03 3.10
N ILE A 218 -5.27 -14.18 3.01
CA ILE A 218 -3.82 -14.26 2.81
C ILE A 218 -3.52 -14.15 1.31
N ILE A 219 -2.86 -13.06 0.92
CA ILE A 219 -2.47 -12.86 -0.47
C ILE A 219 -1.41 -13.92 -0.83
N PRO A 220 -1.60 -14.71 -1.91
CA PRO A 220 -0.65 -15.75 -2.28
C PRO A 220 0.77 -15.18 -2.48
N THR A 221 1.74 -15.76 -1.77
CA THR A 221 3.16 -15.43 -1.91
C THR A 221 3.84 -16.46 -2.83
N GLY A 222 4.65 -16.00 -3.79
CA GLY A 222 5.52 -16.90 -4.57
C GLY A 222 5.08 -17.23 -6.00
N GLY A 223 4.13 -16.51 -6.57
CA GLY A 223 3.77 -16.64 -7.98
C GLY A 223 3.02 -15.42 -8.53
N GLN A 224 3.07 -15.25 -9.85
CA GLN A 224 2.26 -14.27 -10.57
C GLN A 224 0.78 -14.59 -10.39
N ILE A 225 -0.05 -13.61 -10.01
CA ILE A 225 -1.51 -13.76 -10.04
C ILE A 225 -1.97 -13.50 -11.48
N ASN A 226 -2.43 -14.55 -12.17
CA ASN A 226 -2.93 -14.47 -13.55
C ASN A 226 -4.33 -13.85 -13.61
N GLY A 227 -5.11 -14.03 -12.56
CA GLY A 227 -6.49 -13.58 -12.51
C GLY A 227 -7.03 -13.56 -11.09
N ILE A 228 -8.01 -12.69 -10.88
CA ILE A 228 -8.78 -12.60 -9.65
C ILE A 228 -10.23 -12.79 -10.05
N ARG A 229 -10.94 -13.71 -9.42
CA ARG A 229 -12.35 -13.97 -9.71
C ARG A 229 -13.21 -13.75 -8.49
N PHE A 230 -14.21 -12.92 -8.65
CA PHE A 230 -15.23 -12.64 -7.65
C PHE A 230 -16.48 -13.43 -7.98
N TYR A 231 -17.16 -13.89 -6.94
CA TYR A 231 -18.48 -14.47 -7.02
C TYR A 231 -19.39 -13.66 -6.12
N SER A 232 -20.48 -13.13 -6.67
CA SER A 232 -21.40 -12.24 -5.97
C SER A 232 -22.85 -12.67 -6.17
N SER A 233 -23.68 -12.31 -5.20
CA SER A 233 -25.13 -12.35 -5.29
C SER A 233 -25.67 -11.10 -4.62
N THR A 234 -26.19 -10.17 -5.42
CA THR A 234 -26.73 -8.89 -4.94
C THR A 234 -27.93 -9.07 -4.01
N SER A 235 -28.58 -10.23 -4.04
CA SER A 235 -29.66 -10.59 -3.12
C SER A 235 -29.16 -10.94 -1.72
N ILE A 236 -27.88 -11.27 -1.57
CA ILE A 236 -27.28 -11.78 -0.32
C ILE A 236 -26.34 -10.75 0.30
N SER A 237 -25.46 -10.14 -0.51
CA SER A 237 -24.44 -9.22 -0.01
C SER A 237 -24.05 -8.18 -1.07
N PRO A 238 -23.73 -6.93 -0.64
CA PRO A 238 -23.16 -5.93 -1.54
C PRO A 238 -21.68 -6.19 -1.90
N VAL A 239 -21.02 -7.15 -1.23
CA VAL A 239 -19.64 -7.57 -1.54
C VAL A 239 -19.61 -8.94 -2.23
N PRO A 240 -18.50 -9.31 -2.88
CA PRO A 240 -18.28 -10.69 -3.26
C PRO A 240 -18.45 -11.63 -2.06
N ILE A 241 -19.14 -12.74 -2.26
CA ILE A 241 -19.27 -13.80 -1.24
C ILE A 241 -18.09 -14.76 -1.28
N MET A 242 -17.37 -14.81 -2.42
CA MET A 242 -16.20 -15.65 -2.60
C MET A 242 -15.21 -14.97 -3.57
N ILE A 243 -13.93 -15.15 -3.28
CA ILE A 243 -12.81 -14.64 -4.05
C ILE A 243 -11.89 -15.80 -4.39
N ASN A 244 -11.40 -15.81 -5.62
CA ASN A 244 -10.44 -16.78 -6.12
C ASN A 244 -9.23 -16.05 -6.70
N PHE A 245 -8.03 -16.47 -6.30
CA PHE A 245 -6.77 -16.04 -6.89
C PHE A 245 -6.21 -17.16 -7.75
N ASP A 246 -6.12 -16.91 -9.06
CA ASP A 246 -5.50 -17.83 -10.01
C ASP A 246 -3.99 -17.59 -10.04
N VAL A 247 -3.25 -18.45 -9.34
CA VAL A 247 -1.80 -18.35 -9.20
C VAL A 247 -1.12 -19.10 -10.35
N LYS A 248 -0.22 -18.42 -11.07
CA LYS A 248 0.52 -19.01 -12.18
C LYS A 248 1.49 -20.08 -11.68
N GLY A 249 1.33 -21.30 -12.17
CA GLY A 249 2.22 -22.42 -11.83
C GLY A 249 2.02 -22.95 -10.40
N GLY A 250 0.93 -22.58 -9.73
CA GLY A 250 0.54 -23.08 -8.42
C GLY A 250 -0.97 -23.34 -8.34
N ASP A 251 -1.42 -23.77 -7.17
CA ASP A 251 -2.83 -24.00 -6.92
C ASP A 251 -3.58 -22.68 -6.69
N SER A 252 -4.78 -22.56 -7.25
CA SER A 252 -5.63 -21.39 -7.00
C SER A 252 -6.05 -21.35 -5.52
N LYS A 253 -6.08 -20.13 -4.95
CA LYS A 253 -6.51 -19.90 -3.57
C LYS A 253 -7.92 -19.36 -3.51
N TRP A 254 -8.73 -19.89 -2.60
CA TRP A 254 -10.15 -19.56 -2.48
C TRP A 254 -10.47 -19.04 -1.09
N TYR A 255 -11.25 -17.97 -1.04
CA TYR A 255 -11.70 -17.35 0.19
C TYR A 255 -13.18 -17.08 0.11
N TYR A 256 -13.92 -17.30 1.20
CA TYR A 256 -15.34 -16.98 1.27
C TYR A 256 -15.65 -16.08 2.46
N SER A 257 -16.65 -15.22 2.29
CA SER A 257 -17.13 -14.35 3.37
C SER A 257 -17.90 -15.18 4.38
N THR A 258 -17.52 -15.07 5.66
CA THR A 258 -18.18 -15.76 6.78
C THR A 258 -19.28 -14.91 7.42
N ASP A 259 -19.39 -13.64 7.03
CA ASP A 259 -20.44 -12.72 7.43
C ASP A 259 -21.08 -12.02 6.22
N LYS A 260 -22.25 -11.40 6.44
CA LYS A 260 -22.95 -10.64 5.39
C LYS A 260 -22.28 -9.29 5.10
N SER A 261 -21.48 -8.78 6.03
CA SER A 261 -20.80 -7.48 5.93
C SER A 261 -19.56 -7.53 5.04
N GLY A 262 -19.03 -8.71 4.70
CA GLY A 262 -17.82 -8.81 3.88
C GLY A 262 -16.53 -8.49 4.64
N THR A 263 -16.61 -8.50 5.96
CA THR A 263 -15.50 -8.07 6.84
C THR A 263 -14.73 -9.23 7.41
N LYS A 264 -15.31 -10.44 7.41
CA LYS A 264 -14.69 -11.66 7.92
C LYS A 264 -14.62 -12.71 6.84
N TRP A 265 -13.44 -13.27 6.63
CA TRP A 265 -13.19 -14.25 5.58
C TRP A 265 -12.58 -15.52 6.14
N ALA A 266 -12.71 -16.60 5.40
CA ALA A 266 -12.01 -17.84 5.67
C ALA A 266 -11.46 -18.40 4.36
N GLU A 267 -10.26 -18.98 4.41
CA GLU A 267 -9.74 -19.79 3.32
C GLU A 267 -10.60 -21.05 3.18
N HIS A 268 -10.93 -21.42 1.94
CA HIS A 268 -11.50 -22.72 1.65
C HIS A 268 -10.37 -23.70 1.43
N ASP A 269 -10.32 -24.78 2.22
CA ASP A 269 -9.32 -25.82 2.07
C ASP A 269 -9.29 -26.33 0.61
N ASP A 270 -8.09 -26.67 0.15
CA ASP A 270 -7.66 -27.18 -1.15
C ASP A 270 -8.34 -28.49 -1.62
N GLY A 271 -9.45 -28.87 -0.98
CA GLY A 271 -10.28 -29.99 -1.37
C GLY A 271 -10.88 -29.75 -2.76
N SER A 272 -10.37 -30.49 -3.74
CA SER A 272 -10.77 -30.65 -5.14
C SER A 272 -12.27 -30.90 -5.43
N THR A 273 -13.14 -30.67 -4.46
CA THR A 273 -14.57 -31.03 -4.45
C THR A 273 -15.53 -29.84 -4.48
N PHE A 274 -15.07 -28.58 -4.58
CA PHE A 274 -16.03 -27.45 -4.69
C PHE A 274 -17.00 -27.62 -5.86
N TYR A 275 -16.53 -28.21 -6.97
CA TYR A 275 -17.32 -28.56 -8.16
C TYR A 275 -17.45 -30.07 -8.38
N GLY A 276 -17.34 -30.89 -7.33
CA GLY A 276 -17.38 -32.36 -7.45
C GLY A 276 -18.74 -32.89 -7.91
N GLY A 277 -19.06 -32.80 -9.20
CA GLY A 277 -20.02 -33.59 -9.98
C GLY A 277 -21.51 -33.56 -9.60
N ASP A 278 -21.87 -33.26 -8.36
CA ASP A 278 -23.22 -33.40 -7.81
C ASP A 278 -23.99 -32.07 -7.69
N GLY A 279 -23.38 -30.95 -8.07
CA GLY A 279 -24.01 -29.63 -8.12
C GLY A 279 -24.36 -29.03 -6.75
N ASN A 280 -23.98 -29.67 -5.63
CA ASN A 280 -24.42 -29.25 -4.29
C ASN A 280 -23.34 -28.51 -3.47
N GLY A 281 -22.10 -28.42 -3.94
CA GLY A 281 -20.98 -27.83 -3.20
C GLY A 281 -21.20 -26.37 -2.79
N VAL A 282 -21.71 -25.53 -3.69
CA VAL A 282 -21.89 -24.08 -3.43
C VAL A 282 -23.00 -23.82 -2.42
N ARG A 283 -24.01 -24.70 -2.31
CA ARG A 283 -25.13 -24.53 -1.36
C ARG A 283 -24.72 -24.69 0.10
N LYS A 284 -23.62 -25.38 0.39
CA LYS A 284 -23.18 -25.66 1.78
C LYS A 284 -22.40 -24.53 2.45
N LEU A 285 -21.98 -23.51 1.70
CA LEU A 285 -21.08 -22.47 2.21
C LEU A 285 -21.77 -21.16 2.58
N LEU A 286 -23.08 -21.05 2.37
CA LEU A 286 -23.82 -19.91 2.87
C LEU A 286 -24.16 -20.10 4.35
N PRO A 287 -23.98 -19.08 5.20
CA PRO A 287 -24.54 -19.09 6.54
C PRO A 287 -26.04 -19.30 6.42
N THR A 288 -26.54 -20.43 6.93
CA THR A 288 -27.97 -20.65 7.10
C THR A 288 -28.51 -19.54 8.00
N SER A 289 -29.50 -18.81 7.50
CA SER A 289 -30.21 -17.73 8.19
C SER A 289 -30.65 -18.09 9.60
#